data_AF-A0A0S8BIH0-F1
#
_entry.id   AF-A0A0S8BIH0-F1
#
_cell.length_a   1.000
_cell.length_b   1.000
_cell.length_c   1.000
_cell.angle_alpha   90.00
_cell.angle_beta   90.00
_cell.angle_gamma   90.00
#
_symmetry.space_group_name_H-M   'P 1'
#
loop_
_entity.id
_entity.type
_entity.pdbx_description
1 polymer ?
#
loop_
_entity_poly.entity_id
_entity_poly.type
_entity_poly.pdbx_seq_one_letter_code
_entity_poly.pdbx_strand_id
1 'polypeptide(L)'
;MPEANHQVGEIFRVQFVWRIPDGDFLRAIFTAEVLLQDDVSDKYVVRLAQFVSGRQEAPDGSARPLENVARDYWALVNQLEDRKISLAFEADDGRPLWLRLETLTGEHNFFRRLNELPPQFQDWQVD
;
A
#
# COMPACT_ATOMS: atom_id res chain seq x y z
N MET A 1 -0.78 -17.19 -16.47
CA MET A 1 -0.06 -16.07 -15.85
C MET A 1 -1.12 -15.05 -15.51
N PRO A 2 -1.07 -14.42 -14.33
CA PRO A 2 -1.95 -13.30 -14.01
C PRO A 2 -1.80 -12.23 -15.08
N GLU A 3 -2.90 -11.67 -15.56
CA GLU A 3 -2.86 -10.53 -16.49
C GLU A 3 -2.99 -9.23 -15.70
N ALA A 4 -2.32 -8.18 -16.16
CA ALA A 4 -2.46 -6.85 -15.60
C ALA A 4 -3.87 -6.31 -15.85
N ASN A 5 -4.60 -5.99 -14.79
CA ASN A 5 -5.94 -5.39 -14.85
C ASN A 5 -5.91 -3.87 -15.05
N HIS A 6 -4.79 -3.20 -14.77
CA HIS A 6 -4.63 -1.75 -14.88
C HIS A 6 -3.47 -1.36 -15.78
N GLN A 7 -3.59 -0.25 -16.51
CA GLN A 7 -2.55 0.30 -17.39
C GLN A 7 -1.62 1.28 -16.66
N VAL A 8 -0.41 1.51 -17.20
CA VAL A 8 0.48 2.58 -16.71
C VAL A 8 -0.24 3.94 -16.80
N GLY A 9 -0.15 4.73 -15.74
CA GLY A 9 -0.86 6.00 -15.55
C GLY A 9 -2.27 5.85 -14.98
N GLU A 10 -2.81 4.64 -14.88
CA GLU A 10 -4.13 4.41 -14.29
C GLU A 10 -4.08 4.52 -12.76
N ILE A 11 -5.20 4.97 -12.17
CA ILE A 11 -5.38 5.06 -10.72
C ILE A 11 -6.47 4.10 -10.28
N PHE A 12 -6.17 3.27 -9.29
CA PHE A 12 -7.12 2.36 -8.67
C PHE A 12 -7.08 2.43 -7.14
N ARG A 13 -8.07 1.83 -6.48
CA ARG A 13 -8.09 1.77 -5.00
C ARG A 13 -7.45 0.48 -4.53
N VAL A 14 -6.55 0.60 -3.58
CA VAL A 14 -5.94 -0.55 -2.90
C VAL A 14 -6.26 -0.48 -1.41
N GLN A 15 -6.52 -1.64 -0.81
CA GLN A 15 -6.84 -1.76 0.59
C GLN A 15 -5.76 -2.56 1.31
N PHE A 16 -5.24 -2.02 2.41
CA PHE A 16 -4.24 -2.64 3.25
C PHE A 16 -4.78 -2.94 4.63
N VAL A 17 -4.30 -4.05 5.21
CA VAL A 17 -4.60 -4.45 6.58
C VAL A 17 -3.30 -4.80 7.30
N TRP A 18 -3.11 -4.22 8.48
CA TRP A 18 -2.03 -4.58 9.40
C TRP A 18 -2.62 -5.05 10.71
N ARG A 19 -1.99 -6.04 11.34
CA ARG A 19 -2.25 -6.39 12.73
C ARG A 19 -1.24 -5.68 13.62
N ILE A 20 -1.72 -4.91 14.59
CA ILE A 20 -0.87 -4.22 15.58
C ILE A 20 -0.65 -5.09 16.83
N PRO A 21 0.37 -4.80 17.68
CA PRO A 21 0.78 -5.69 18.76
C PRO A 21 -0.28 -5.93 19.86
N ASP A 22 -1.22 -5.00 20.05
CA ASP A 22 -2.36 -5.17 20.96
C ASP A 22 -3.43 -6.14 20.42
N GLY A 23 -3.28 -6.60 19.17
CA GLY A 23 -4.14 -7.56 18.50
C GLY A 23 -5.18 -6.92 17.57
N ASP A 24 -5.36 -5.61 17.61
CA ASP A 24 -6.27 -4.89 16.71
C ASP A 24 -5.73 -4.88 15.27
N PHE A 25 -6.61 -4.48 14.33
CA PHE A 25 -6.31 -4.35 12.92
C PHE A 25 -6.45 -2.92 12.45
N LEU A 26 -5.46 -2.43 11.71
CA LEU A 26 -5.54 -1.18 10.96
C LEU A 26 -5.93 -1.49 9.54
N ARG A 27 -7.02 -0.90 9.06
CA ARG A 27 -7.51 -1.04 7.69
C ARG A 27 -7.44 0.32 7.02
N ALA A 28 -6.64 0.45 5.98
CA ALA A 28 -6.48 1.70 5.22
C ALA A 28 -6.79 1.48 3.74
N ILE A 29 -7.35 2.51 3.10
CA ILE A 29 -7.58 2.55 1.66
C ILE A 29 -6.77 3.70 1.10
N PHE A 30 -6.01 3.43 0.04
CA PHE A 30 -5.28 4.42 -0.74
C PHE A 30 -5.76 4.40 -2.18
N THR A 31 -5.63 5.52 -2.88
CA THR A 31 -5.53 5.48 -4.34
C THR A 31 -4.08 5.19 -4.71
N ALA A 32 -3.88 4.27 -5.64
CA ALA A 32 -2.58 3.87 -6.17
C ALA A 32 -2.53 4.20 -7.66
N GLU A 33 -1.48 4.90 -8.08
CA GLU A 33 -1.19 5.21 -9.48
C GLU A 33 -0.17 4.20 -10.02
N VAL A 34 -0.46 3.55 -11.14
CA VAL A 34 0.45 2.61 -11.79
C VAL A 34 1.58 3.38 -12.48
N LEU A 35 2.80 3.23 -11.98
CA LEU A 35 4.00 3.81 -12.60
C LEU A 35 4.65 2.86 -13.60
N LEU A 36 4.58 1.55 -13.33
CA LEU A 36 5.21 0.51 -14.14
C LEU A 36 4.41 -0.79 -14.06
N GLN A 37 4.47 -1.57 -15.13
CA GLN A 37 4.15 -3.00 -15.15
C GLN A 37 5.43 -3.80 -15.40
N ASP A 38 5.67 -4.82 -14.57
CA ASP A 38 6.69 -5.83 -14.76
C ASP A 38 5.99 -7.17 -15.03
N ASP A 39 5.76 -7.46 -16.32
CA ASP A 39 5.12 -8.69 -16.79
C ASP A 39 5.98 -9.95 -16.56
N VAL A 40 7.29 -9.80 -16.29
CA VAL A 40 8.16 -10.93 -15.96
C VAL A 40 7.90 -11.40 -14.53
N SER A 41 7.59 -10.46 -13.63
CA SER A 41 7.33 -10.73 -12.21
C SER A 41 5.85 -10.69 -11.84
N ASP A 42 4.95 -10.49 -12.80
CA ASP A 42 3.50 -10.31 -12.64
C ASP A 42 3.14 -9.22 -11.60
N LYS A 43 3.81 -8.05 -11.70
CA LYS A 43 3.73 -6.98 -10.69
C LYS A 43 3.59 -5.59 -11.27
N TYR A 44 2.84 -4.75 -10.58
CA TYR A 44 2.92 -3.31 -10.70
C TYR A 44 4.01 -2.73 -9.81
N VAL A 45 4.60 -1.61 -10.25
CA VAL A 45 5.12 -0.58 -9.35
C VAL A 45 4.10 0.54 -9.31
N VAL A 46 3.61 0.87 -8.12
CA VAL A 46 2.60 1.91 -7.92
C VAL A 46 3.09 2.97 -6.96
N ARG A 47 2.58 4.19 -7.10
CA ARG A 47 2.68 5.26 -6.11
C ARG A 47 1.38 5.31 -5.32
N LEU A 48 1.46 5.32 -3.99
CA LEU A 48 0.32 5.53 -3.12
C LEU A 48 -0.09 7.01 -3.13
N ALA A 49 -0.80 7.42 -4.18
CA ALA A 49 -1.07 8.82 -4.49
C ALA A 49 -1.86 9.58 -3.42
N GLN A 50 -2.81 8.92 -2.73
CA GLN A 50 -3.62 9.59 -1.70
C GLN A 50 -4.15 8.59 -0.67
N PHE A 51 -4.14 8.98 0.60
CA PHE A 51 -4.93 8.30 1.64
C PHE A 51 -6.41 8.65 1.51
N VAL A 52 -7.27 7.64 1.35
CA VAL A 52 -8.72 7.82 1.16
C VAL A 52 -9.48 7.73 2.47
N SER A 53 -9.24 6.67 3.24
CA SER A 53 -9.93 6.41 4.49
C SER A 53 -9.23 5.32 5.29
N GLY A 54 -9.51 5.26 6.58
CA GLY A 54 -9.05 4.16 7.42
C GLY A 54 -9.92 3.96 8.66
N ARG A 55 -9.87 2.76 9.22
CA ARG A 55 -10.50 2.41 10.49
C ARG A 55 -9.68 1.38 11.25
N GLN A 56 -9.75 1.42 12.57
CA GLN A 56 -9.17 0.41 13.43
C GLN A 56 -10.28 -0.54 13.88
N GLU A 57 -10.02 -1.84 13.77
CA GLU A 57 -10.95 -2.90 14.13
C GLU A 57 -10.37 -3.70 15.31
N ALA A 58 -11.19 -3.99 16.31
CA ALA A 58 -10.84 -4.96 17.34
C ALA A 58 -10.81 -6.39 16.76
N PRO A 59 -10.29 -7.40 17.49
CA PRO A 59 -10.22 -8.77 17.00
C PRO A 59 -11.57 -9.39 16.62
N ASP A 60 -12.67 -8.87 17.19
CA ASP A 60 -14.04 -9.29 16.89
C ASP A 60 -14.65 -8.58 15.65
N GLY A 61 -13.88 -7.71 14.99
CA GLY A 61 -14.29 -6.93 13.82
C GLY A 61 -15.04 -5.64 14.15
N SER A 62 -15.26 -5.32 15.42
CA SER A 62 -15.89 -4.05 15.82
C SER A 62 -14.96 -2.87 15.57
N ALA A 63 -15.49 -1.76 15.08
CA ALA A 63 -14.70 -0.55 14.87
C ALA A 63 -14.35 0.10 16.21
N ARG A 64 -13.07 0.46 16.40
CA ARG A 64 -12.65 1.28 17.54
C ARG A 64 -13.16 2.71 17.36
N PRO A 65 -13.66 3.35 18.43
CA PRO A 65 -14.01 4.76 18.39
C PRO A 65 -12.75 5.62 18.29
N LEU A 66 -12.87 6.83 17.72
CA LEU A 66 -11.74 7.69 17.36
C LEU A 66 -10.86 8.10 18.55
N GLU A 67 -11.43 8.16 19.75
CA GLU A 67 -10.70 8.43 20.99
C GLU A 67 -9.75 7.29 21.41
N ASN A 68 -10.02 6.06 20.95
CA ASN A 68 -9.32 4.84 21.36
C ASN A 68 -8.46 4.23 20.25
N VAL A 69 -8.28 4.92 19.13
CA VAL A 69 -7.39 4.46 18.05
C VAL A 69 -5.93 4.61 18.45
N ALA A 70 -5.09 3.69 17.98
CA ALA A 70 -3.66 3.67 18.24
C ALA A 70 -2.95 4.69 17.32
N ARG A 71 -2.92 5.95 17.78
CA ARG A 71 -2.46 7.12 17.00
C ARG A 71 -1.05 6.98 16.44
N ASP A 72 -0.15 6.34 17.19
CA ASP A 72 1.24 6.16 16.78
C ASP A 72 1.35 5.32 15.49
N TYR A 73 0.54 4.27 15.37
CA TYR A 73 0.53 3.46 14.14
C TYR A 73 -0.20 4.15 13.00
N TRP A 74 -1.27 4.90 13.27
CA TRP A 74 -1.92 5.73 12.25
C TRP A 74 -0.99 6.81 11.70
N ALA A 75 -0.11 7.37 12.53
CA ALA A 75 0.92 8.29 12.07
C ALA A 75 1.88 7.63 11.07
N LEU A 76 2.22 6.35 11.26
CA LEU A 76 3.02 5.59 10.28
C LEU A 76 2.26 5.30 8.99
N VAL A 77 0.97 4.91 9.09
CA VAL A 77 0.11 4.71 7.91
C VAL A 77 0.03 5.98 7.06
N ASN A 78 -0.12 7.16 7.69
CA ASN A 78 -0.18 8.44 6.99
C ASN A 78 1.14 8.79 6.28
N GLN A 79 2.28 8.25 6.72
CA GLN A 79 3.58 8.44 6.05
C GLN A 79 3.76 7.56 4.80
N LEU A 80 2.78 6.71 4.49
CA LEU A 80 2.78 5.90 3.27
C LEU A 80 2.29 6.67 2.03
N GLU A 81 1.63 7.81 2.21
CA GLU A 81 1.26 8.66 1.08
C GLU A 81 2.50 9.07 0.27
N ASP A 82 2.37 9.09 -1.05
CA ASP A 82 3.41 9.30 -2.05
C ASP A 82 4.52 8.21 -2.10
N ARG A 83 4.47 7.18 -1.24
CA ARG A 83 5.43 6.07 -1.31
C ARG A 83 5.21 5.19 -2.54
N LYS A 84 6.31 4.70 -3.10
CA LYS A 84 6.31 3.74 -4.19
C LYS A 84 6.41 2.32 -3.65
N ILE A 85 5.58 1.42 -4.15
CA ILE A 85 5.53 0.01 -3.73
C ILE A 85 5.37 -0.92 -4.92
N SER A 86 5.69 -2.19 -4.72
CA SER A 86 5.36 -3.23 -5.68
C SER A 86 4.13 -4.00 -5.23
N LEU A 87 3.17 -4.18 -6.14
CA LEU A 87 1.95 -4.96 -5.94
C LEU A 87 1.88 -6.06 -7.00
N ALA A 88 1.42 -7.25 -6.65
CA ALA A 88 1.12 -8.28 -7.65
C ALA A 88 -0.09 -7.85 -8.50
N PHE A 89 -0.18 -8.32 -9.75
CA PHE A 89 -1.35 -8.03 -10.60
C PHE A 89 -2.67 -8.46 -9.95
N GLU A 90 -2.68 -9.57 -9.20
CA GLU A 90 -3.88 -10.06 -8.51
C GLU A 90 -4.30 -9.23 -7.28
N ALA A 91 -3.46 -8.30 -6.84
CA ALA A 91 -3.67 -7.53 -5.60
C ALA A 91 -4.76 -6.44 -5.75
N ASP A 92 -5.28 -6.24 -6.96
CA ASP A 92 -6.32 -5.27 -7.30
C ASP A 92 -7.74 -5.88 -7.38
N ASP A 93 -7.92 -7.15 -6.97
CA ASP A 93 -9.20 -7.88 -7.00
C ASP A 93 -10.26 -7.38 -6.00
N GLY A 94 -10.02 -6.22 -5.39
CA GLY A 94 -10.87 -5.58 -4.38
C GLY A 94 -10.72 -6.18 -2.98
N ARG A 95 -9.86 -7.17 -2.78
CA ARG A 95 -9.63 -7.75 -1.44
C ARG A 95 -8.58 -6.96 -0.65
N PRO A 96 -8.69 -6.93 0.68
CA PRO A 96 -7.69 -6.33 1.53
C PRO A 96 -6.38 -7.14 1.51
N LEU A 97 -5.26 -6.45 1.29
CA LEU A 97 -3.93 -7.03 1.34
C LEU A 97 -3.41 -7.03 2.77
N TRP A 98 -3.10 -8.22 3.26
CA TRP A 98 -2.51 -8.41 4.57
C TRP A 98 -1.02 -8.09 4.55
N LEU A 99 -0.65 -7.05 5.27
CA LEU A 99 0.72 -6.58 5.37
C LEU A 99 1.29 -6.86 6.77
N ARG A 100 2.60 -7.11 6.81
CA ARG A 100 3.34 -7.21 8.06
C ARG A 100 3.51 -5.82 8.68
N LEU A 101 3.48 -5.70 10.01
CA LEU A 101 3.54 -4.41 10.69
C LEU A 101 4.80 -3.60 10.31
N GLU A 102 5.91 -4.29 10.13
CA GLU A 102 7.23 -3.77 9.74
C GLU A 102 7.25 -3.11 8.36
N THR A 103 6.19 -3.29 7.55
CA THR A 103 6.01 -2.51 6.32
C THR A 103 5.72 -1.04 6.60
N LEU A 104 5.16 -0.71 7.76
CA LEU A 104 4.92 0.68 8.19
C LEU A 104 6.22 1.40 8.57
N THR A 105 7.21 0.69 9.10
CA THR A 105 8.50 1.28 9.52
C THR A 105 9.52 1.34 8.38
N GLY A 106 9.24 0.68 7.26
CA GLY A 106 10.17 0.56 6.14
C GLY A 106 11.41 -0.29 6.46
N GLU A 107 11.44 -0.98 7.59
CA GLU A 107 12.54 -1.87 8.00
C GLU A 107 12.63 -3.12 7.11
N HIS A 108 11.54 -3.48 6.44
CA HIS A 108 11.60 -4.34 5.27
C HIS A 108 11.58 -3.50 4.00
N ASN A 109 12.55 -3.78 3.11
CA ASN A 109 12.84 -3.09 1.84
C ASN A 109 11.68 -2.97 0.82
N PHE A 110 10.44 -3.31 1.17
CA PHE A 110 9.28 -3.24 0.29
C PHE A 110 8.97 -1.82 -0.20
N PHE A 111 9.12 -0.80 0.65
CA PHE A 111 8.81 0.59 0.32
C PHE A 111 10.07 1.40 0.01
N ARG A 112 11.15 1.17 0.78
CA ARG A 112 12.36 2.01 0.71
C ARG A 112 13.14 1.83 -0.59
N ARG A 113 13.15 0.64 -1.18
CA ARG A 113 13.90 0.33 -2.40
C ARG A 113 13.34 1.01 -3.64
N LEU A 114 12.05 1.33 -3.66
CA LEU A 114 11.35 1.87 -4.83
C LEU A 114 11.17 3.39 -4.78
N ASN A 115 11.53 4.06 -3.68
CA ASN A 115 11.59 5.52 -3.65
C ASN A 115 12.55 6.07 -4.73
N GLU A 116 13.58 5.29 -5.04
CA GLU A 116 14.42 5.46 -6.22
C GLU A 116 13.93 4.47 -7.29
N LEU A 117 13.61 4.96 -8.49
CA LEU A 117 13.28 4.07 -9.59
C LEU A 117 14.48 3.15 -9.86
N PRO A 118 14.28 1.86 -10.19
CA PRO A 118 15.36 0.98 -10.63
C PRO A 118 16.18 1.65 -11.74
N PRO A 119 17.50 1.42 -11.85
CA PRO A 119 18.37 2.10 -12.80
C PRO A 119 17.86 2.08 -14.25
N GLN A 120 17.23 0.98 -14.66
CA GLN A 120 16.64 0.82 -15.99
C GLN A 120 15.41 1.72 -16.26
N PHE A 121 14.92 2.42 -15.24
CA PHE A 121 13.77 3.34 -15.30
C PHE A 121 14.12 4.74 -14.74
N GLN A 122 15.40 5.04 -14.49
CA GLN A 122 15.82 6.35 -13.97
C GLN A 122 15.67 7.49 -14.99
N ASP A 123 15.67 7.17 -16.29
CA ASP A 123 15.46 8.15 -17.38
C ASP A 123 13.97 8.48 -17.61
N TRP A 124 13.06 7.91 -16.81
CA TRP A 124 11.64 8.20 -16.90
C TRP A 124 11.34 9.54 -16.23
N GLN A 125 11.36 10.61 -17.02
CA GLN A 125 10.91 11.94 -16.60
C GLN A 125 9.38 11.99 -16.64
N VAL A 126 8.78 12.34 -15.49
CA VAL A 126 7.42 12.86 -15.46
C VAL A 126 7.57 14.38 -15.52
N ASP A 127 7.09 14.98 -16.62
CA ASP A 127 6.97 16.43 -16.77
C ASP A 127 6.11 17.06 -15.65
#